data_AF-A0A846BZV8-F1
#
_entry.id   AF-A0A846BZV8-F1
#
_cell.length_a   1.000
_cell.length_b   1.000
_cell.length_c   1.000
_cell.angle_alpha   90.00
_cell.angle_beta   90.00
_cell.angle_gamma   90.00
#
_symmetry.space_group_name_H-M   'P 1'
#
loop_
_entity.id
_entity.type
_entity.pdbx_description
1 polymer ?
#
loop_
_entity_poly.entity_id
_entity_poly.type
_entity_poly.pdbx_seq_one_letter_code
_entity_poly.pdbx_strand_id
1 'polypeptide(L)' 'MLEGNPELKAAFKKVVMVRESVNIDYILTYKLDSLGLVKLVGNDVVPRCELYRQYFYERL' A
#
# COMPACT_ATOMS: atom_id res chain seq x y z
N MET A 1 12.62 2.49 -8.65
CA MET A 1 11.59 2.65 -9.70
C MET A 1 10.29 2.00 -9.24
N LEU A 2 9.43 2.78 -8.59
CA LEU A 2 8.07 2.38 -8.19
C LEU A 2 7.03 2.68 -9.28
N GLU A 3 7.37 3.58 -10.20
CA GLU A 3 6.46 4.08 -11.24
C GLU A 3 6.23 3.11 -12.40
N GLY A 4 7.06 2.08 -12.54
CA GLY A 4 6.95 1.09 -13.63
C GLY A 4 6.05 -0.10 -13.33
N ASN A 5 5.50 -0.23 -12.11
CA ASN A 5 4.71 -1.39 -11.70
C ASN A 5 3.27 -0.95 -11.33
N PRO A 6 2.35 -0.92 -12.31
CA PRO A 6 0.96 -0.53 -12.07
C PRO A 6 0.28 -1.42 -11.02
N GLU A 7 0.67 -2.70 -10.93
CA GLU A 7 0.18 -3.65 -9.93
C GLU A 7 0.52 -3.23 -8.49
N LEU A 8 1.75 -2.74 -8.27
CA LEU A 8 2.17 -2.23 -6.96
C LEU A 8 1.37 -0.98 -6.56
N LYS A 9 1.16 -0.09 -7.54
CA LYS A 9 0.36 1.12 -7.36
C LYS A 9 -1.09 0.77 -7.03
N ALA A 10 -1.69 -0.19 -7.73
CA ALA A 10 -3.05 -0.64 -7.51
C ALA A 10 -3.21 -1.35 -6.15
N ALA A 11 -2.24 -2.20 -5.78
CA ALA A 11 -2.18 -2.86 -4.48
C ALA A 11 -2.10 -1.83 -3.35
N PHE A 12 -1.18 -0.86 -3.46
CA PHE A 12 -1.06 0.22 -2.50
C PHE A 12 -2.32 1.08 -2.43
N LYS A 13 -2.94 1.36 -3.58
CA LYS A 13 -4.19 2.12 -3.67
C LYS A 13 -5.32 1.42 -2.92
N LYS A 14 -5.42 0.09 -3.04
CA LYS A 14 -6.36 -0.70 -2.25
C LYS A 14 -6.07 -0.58 -0.76
N VAL A 15 -4.81 -0.72 -0.33
CA VAL A 15 -4.42 -0.60 1.09
C VAL A 15 -4.76 0.78 1.69
N VAL A 16 -4.62 1.87 0.93
CA VAL A 16 -4.97 3.21 1.42
C VAL A 16 -6.47 3.52 1.32
N MET A 17 -7.18 2.93 0.36
CA MET A 17 -8.63 3.09 0.18
C MET A 17 -9.42 2.30 1.23
N VAL A 18 -9.01 1.08 1.51
CA VAL A 18 -9.68 0.23 2.49
C VAL A 18 -9.14 0.58 3.88
N ARG A 19 -10.04 0.83 4.84
CA ARG A 19 -9.65 1.08 6.24
C ARG A 19 -9.12 -0.16 6.93
N GLU A 20 -9.45 -1.32 6.38
CA GLU A 20 -9.11 -2.64 6.86
C GLU A 20 -8.04 -3.27 5.98
N SER A 21 -7.39 -4.30 6.52
CA SER A 21 -6.34 -5.03 5.83
C SER A 21 -6.80 -5.60 4.51
N VAL A 22 -6.03 -5.30 3.48
CA VAL A 22 -6.27 -5.85 2.15
C VAL A 22 -5.37 -7.05 1.96
N ASN A 23 -5.97 -8.18 1.58
CA ASN A 23 -5.21 -9.31 1.09
C ASN A 23 -4.67 -8.96 -0.30
N ILE A 24 -3.37 -8.71 -0.36
CA ILE A 24 -2.60 -8.48 -1.58
C ILE A 24 -1.46 -9.46 -1.60
N ASP A 25 -1.06 -9.87 -2.81
CA ASP A 25 0.03 -10.82 -3.02
C ASP A 25 1.21 -10.53 -2.11
N TYR A 26 1.70 -11.59 -1.45
CA TYR A 26 2.81 -11.50 -0.52
C TYR A 26 4.03 -10.81 -1.15
N ILE A 27 4.25 -11.02 -2.45
CA ILE A 27 5.30 -10.37 -3.24
C ILE A 27 5.10 -8.85 -3.32
N LEU A 28 3.87 -8.39 -3.56
CA LEU A 28 3.53 -6.97 -3.65
C LEU A 28 3.65 -6.31 -2.29
N THR A 29 3.14 -6.96 -1.25
CA THR A 29 3.21 -6.50 0.13
C THR A 29 4.65 -6.38 0.61
N TYR A 30 5.48 -7.40 0.38
CA TYR A 30 6.90 -7.39 0.73
C TYR A 30 7.67 -6.30 -0.03
N LYS A 31 7.35 -6.07 -1.31
CA LYS A 31 7.90 -4.94 -2.06
C LYS A 31 7.49 -3.61 -1.44
N LEU A 32 6.20 -3.41 -1.14
CA LEU A 32 5.69 -2.17 -0.56
C LEU A 32 6.28 -1.90 0.84
N ASP A 33 6.48 -2.94 1.64
CA ASP A 33 7.12 -2.87 2.96
C ASP A 33 8.61 -2.55 2.83
N SER A 34 9.32 -3.22 1.91
CA SER A 34 10.73 -2.93 1.58
C SER A 34 10.92 -1.50 1.07
N LEU A 35 9.90 -0.93 0.42
CA LEU A 35 9.86 0.45 -0.04
C LEU A 35 9.45 1.44 1.05
N GLY A 36 9.07 0.95 2.24
CA GLY A 36 8.62 1.75 3.37
C GLY A 36 7.25 2.40 3.18
N LEU A 37 6.45 1.94 2.21
CA LEU A 37 5.14 2.50 1.88
C LEU A 37 4.03 1.94 2.77
N VAL A 38 4.05 0.63 3.02
CA VAL A 38 3.13 -0.06 3.94
C VAL A 38 3.90 -0.62 5.12
N LYS A 39 3.16 -1.08 6.13
CA LYS A 39 3.65 -1.86 7.24
C LYS A 39 2.79 -3.11 7.36
N LEU A 40 3.43 -4.25 7.47
CA LEU A 40 2.78 -5.49 7.88
C LEU A 40 2.59 -5.48 9.40
N VAL A 41 1.36 -5.63 9.85
CA VAL A 41 0.99 -5.80 11.27
C VAL A 41 0.30 -7.16 11.39
N GLY A 42 1.07 -8.20 11.68
CA GLY A 42 0.54 -9.58 11.68
C GLY A 42 0.26 -10.07 10.25
N ASN A 43 -0.99 -10.44 9.96
CA ASN A 43 -1.47 -10.77 8.60
C ASN A 43 -2.01 -9.55 7.85
N ASP A 44 -2.04 -8.40 8.52
CA ASP A 44 -2.75 -7.22 8.06
C ASP A 44 -1.77 -6.22 7.45
N VAL A 45 -2.10 -5.69 6.27
CA VAL A 45 -1.30 -4.66 5.62
C VAL A 45 -1.92 -3.31 5.93
N VAL A 46 -1.17 -2.45 6.63
CA VAL A 46 -1.59 -1.09 6.97
C VAL A 46 -0.68 -0.07 6.30
N PRO A 47 -1.19 1.07 5.84
CA PRO A 47 -0.34 2.14 5.30
C PRO A 47 0.54 2.72 6.41
N ARG A 48 1.83 2.92 6.13
CA ARG A 48 2.80 3.36 7.14
C ARG A 48 2.66 4.85 7.51
N CYS A 49 2.13 5.65 6.59
CA CYS A 49 1.82 7.06 6.82
C CYS A 49 0.39 7.38 6.37
N GLU A 50 -0.38 8.01 7.26
CA GLU A 50 -1.67 8.64 6.91
C GLU A 50 -1.51 9.73 5.84
N LEU A 51 -0.32 10.33 5.75
CA LEU A 51 0.04 11.28 4.69
C LEU A 51 -0.06 10.68 3.29
N TYR A 52 0.35 9.42 3.09
CA TYR A 52 0.14 8.73 1.81
C TYR A 52 -1.34 8.51 1.56
N ARG A 53 -2.10 8.19 2.60
CA ARG A 53 -3.54 8.02 2.50
C ARG A 53 -4.21 9.31 2.04
N GLN A 54 -3.92 10.44 2.67
CA GLN A 54 -4.44 11.75 2.26
C GLN A 54 -3.97 12.15 0.84
N TYR A 55 -2.69 11.96 0.54
CA TYR A 55 -2.13 12.31 -0.77
C TYR A 55 -2.76 11.52 -1.92
N PHE A 56 -3.05 10.23 -1.71
CA PHE A 56 -3.74 9.39 -2.69
C PHE A 56 -5.26 9.59 -2.71
N TYR A 57 -5.84 10.07 -1.60
CA TYR A 57 -7.26 10.42 -1.53
C TYR A 57 -7.55 11.76 -2.23
N GLU A 58 -6.67 12.76 -2.09
CA GLU A 58 -6.78 14.07 -2.74
C GLU A 58 -6.40 14.04 -4.23
N ARG A 59 -5.55 13.11 -4.67
CA ARG A 59 -5.18 12.96 -6.10
C ARG A 59 -6.12 12.01 -6.88
N LEU A 60 -7.30 11.69 -6.35
CA LEU A 60 -8.27 10.82 -7.02
C LEU A 60 -9.25 11.60 -7.89
#